data_AF-A0A7V9JQ09-F1
#
_entry.id   AF-A0A7V9JQ09-F1
#
_cell.length_a   1.000
_cell.length_b   1.000
_cell.length_c   1.000
_cell.angle_alpha   90.00
_cell.angle_beta   90.00
_cell.angle_gamma   90.00
#
_symmetry.space_group_name_H-M   'P 1'
#
loop_
_entity.id
_entity.type
_entity.pdbx_description
1 polymer ?
#
loop_
_entity_poly.entity_id
_entity_poly.type
_entity_poly.pdbx_seq_one_letter_code
_entity_poly.pdbx_strand_id
1 'polypeptide(L)'
;MVTLEVQPRQTPGERADTPVAVEVEEELGARADLIEDWIAPRQSWEWTLREGHDFGRANNVEGRLLFVGGEQTSTLTFRLDQLDGAEDTGDELVLRFEEEDGIAKLARLSANGLDLELFHILTYT
;
A
#
# COMPACT_ATOMS: atom_id res chain seq x y z
N MET A 1 -11.96 -14.97 0.08
CA MET A 1 -10.59 -14.71 -0.39
C MET A 1 -10.66 -14.30 -1.85
N VAL A 2 -9.75 -13.44 -2.31
CA VAL A 2 -9.55 -13.07 -3.71
C VAL A 2 -8.09 -13.27 -4.11
N THR A 3 -7.81 -13.29 -5.42
CA THR A 3 -6.46 -13.43 -5.94
C THR A 3 -5.97 -12.08 -6.45
N LEU A 4 -4.81 -11.63 -5.98
CA LEU A 4 -4.10 -10.48 -6.52
C LEU A 4 -2.90 -10.95 -7.34
N GLU A 5 -2.70 -10.34 -8.50
CA GLU A 5 -1.51 -10.52 -9.33
C GLU A 5 -0.43 -9.55 -8.86
N VAL A 6 0.67 -10.07 -8.33
CA VAL A 6 1.73 -9.25 -7.74
C VAL A 6 3.05 -9.45 -8.48
N GLN A 7 3.86 -8.40 -8.53
CA GLN A 7 5.20 -8.53 -9.10
C GLN A 7 6.05 -9.39 -8.16
N PRO A 8 6.72 -10.43 -8.68
CA PRO A 8 7.57 -11.28 -7.86
C PRO A 8 8.72 -10.48 -7.26
N ARG A 9 9.26 -11.01 -6.16
CA ARG A 9 10.44 -10.43 -5.52
C ARG A 9 11.63 -10.45 -6.49
N GLN A 10 12.43 -9.39 -6.48
CA GLN A 10 13.73 -9.40 -7.16
C GLN A 10 14.72 -10.26 -6.37
N THR A 11 14.81 -11.55 -6.68
CA THR A 11 15.86 -12.43 -6.17
C THR A 11 17.09 -12.41 -7.06
N PRO A 12 18.32 -12.35 -6.51
CA PRO A 12 19.53 -12.51 -7.31
C PRO A 12 19.51 -13.87 -8.04
N GLY A 13 19.42 -13.84 -9.37
CA GLY A 13 19.50 -15.04 -10.23
C GLY A 13 18.18 -15.47 -10.89
N GLU A 14 17.04 -15.07 -10.32
CA GLU A 14 15.71 -15.39 -10.87
C GLU A 14 14.97 -14.07 -11.08
N ARG A 15 15.05 -13.54 -12.31
CA ARG A 15 14.11 -12.53 -12.78
C ARG A 15 12.85 -13.28 -13.19
N ALA A 16 12.01 -13.60 -12.22
CA ALA A 16 10.64 -13.89 -12.54
C ALA A 16 10.07 -12.56 -13.06
N ASP A 17 9.88 -12.44 -14.37
CA ASP A 17 9.20 -11.28 -14.97
C ASP A 17 7.68 -11.56 -15.11
N THR A 18 7.23 -12.70 -14.57
CA THR A 18 5.83 -13.13 -14.59
C THR A 18 5.19 -12.80 -13.25
N PRO A 19 4.06 -12.08 -13.23
CA PRO A 19 3.26 -11.88 -12.03
C PRO A 19 2.93 -13.20 -11.32
N VAL A 20 2.84 -13.12 -10.00
CA VAL A 20 2.50 -14.25 -9.12
C VAL A 20 1.11 -14.01 -8.55
N ALA A 21 0.25 -15.01 -8.66
CA ALA A 21 -1.06 -15.02 -8.02
C ALA A 21 -0.91 -15.26 -6.51
N VAL A 22 -1.36 -14.31 -5.70
CA VAL A 22 -1.39 -14.43 -4.23
C VAL A 22 -2.82 -14.35 -3.74
N GLU A 23 -3.24 -15.34 -2.94
CA GLU A 23 -4.53 -15.30 -2.27
C GLU A 23 -4.50 -14.35 -1.08
N VAL A 24 -5.46 -13.43 -1.05
CA VAL A 24 -5.64 -12.45 0.01
C VAL A 24 -7.09 -12.41 0.50
N GLU A 25 -7.28 -11.86 1.68
CA GLU A 25 -8.61 -11.55 2.21
C GLU A 25 -9.38 -10.57 1.32
N GLU A 26 -10.70 -10.73 1.26
CA GLU A 26 -11.56 -9.95 0.35
C GLU A 26 -11.47 -8.44 0.61
N GLU A 27 -11.38 -8.05 1.88
CA GLU A 27 -11.21 -6.65 2.27
C GLU A 27 -9.88 -6.07 1.78
N LEU A 28 -8.79 -6.85 1.80
CA LEU A 28 -7.49 -6.41 1.32
C LEU A 28 -7.50 -6.22 -0.19
N GLY A 29 -8.17 -7.12 -0.93
CA GLY A 29 -8.41 -6.96 -2.35
C GLY A 29 -9.20 -5.70 -2.66
N ALA A 30 -10.33 -5.48 -1.98
CA ALA A 30 -11.14 -4.28 -2.17
C ALA A 30 -10.36 -2.98 -1.87
N ARG A 31 -9.48 -2.98 -0.87
CA ARG A 31 -8.59 -1.85 -0.57
C ARG A 31 -7.57 -1.61 -1.70
N ALA A 32 -6.98 -2.68 -2.25
CA ALA A 32 -6.06 -2.59 -3.37
C ALA A 32 -6.73 -2.04 -4.63
N ASP A 33 -7.95 -2.50 -4.94
CA ASP A 33 -8.77 -2.01 -6.06
C ASP A 33 -9.11 -0.52 -5.88
N LEU A 34 -9.51 -0.10 -4.67
CA LEU A 34 -9.80 1.31 -4.36
C LEU A 34 -8.56 2.20 -4.57
N ILE A 35 -7.39 1.74 -4.14
CA ILE A 35 -6.12 2.46 -4.35
C ILE A 35 -5.82 2.57 -5.86
N GLU A 36 -6.00 1.48 -6.61
CA GLU A 36 -5.79 1.45 -8.06
C GLU A 36 -6.74 2.41 -8.78
N ASP A 37 -8.03 2.37 -8.47
CA ASP A 37 -9.06 3.25 -9.06
C ASP A 37 -8.75 4.73 -8.82
N TRP A 38 -8.29 5.08 -7.61
CA TRP A 38 -7.90 6.45 -7.31
C TRP A 38 -6.62 6.87 -8.05
N ILE A 39 -5.67 5.95 -8.25
CA ILE A 39 -4.39 6.26 -8.89
C ILE A 39 -4.49 6.28 -10.41
N ALA A 40 -5.31 5.42 -11.01
CA ALA A 40 -5.48 5.28 -12.45
C ALA A 40 -5.64 6.61 -13.23
N PRO A 41 -6.42 7.61 -12.78
CA PRO A 41 -6.54 8.89 -13.48
C PRO A 41 -5.36 9.87 -13.23
N ARG A 42 -4.43 9.57 -12.32
CA ARG A 42 -3.41 10.52 -11.81
C ARG A 42 -2.01 10.15 -12.29
N GLN A 43 -1.50 10.86 -13.31
CA GLN A 43 -0.20 10.57 -13.95
C GLN A 43 1.03 10.71 -13.03
N SER A 44 0.92 11.49 -11.95
CA SER A 44 2.01 11.68 -10.99
C SER A 44 2.13 10.53 -9.99
N TRP A 45 1.19 9.58 -9.99
CA TRP A 45 1.18 8.46 -9.06
C TRP A 45 1.37 7.13 -9.78
N GLU A 46 2.14 6.25 -9.16
CA GLU A 46 2.26 4.85 -9.56
C GLU A 46 1.90 3.96 -8.36
N TRP A 47 1.07 2.95 -8.62
CA TRP A 47 0.72 1.88 -7.69
C TRP A 47 1.34 0.58 -8.18
N THR A 48 2.02 -0.14 -7.29
CA THR A 48 2.57 -1.45 -7.61
C THR A 48 2.36 -2.40 -6.45
N LEU A 49 1.88 -3.60 -6.76
CA LEU A 49 1.82 -4.71 -5.83
C LEU A 49 3.05 -5.61 -6.04
N ARG A 50 3.63 -6.06 -4.93
CA ARG A 50 4.78 -6.97 -4.92
C ARG A 50 4.53 -8.14 -3.99
N GLU A 51 5.15 -9.27 -4.30
CA GLU A 51 5.26 -10.38 -3.36
C GLU A 51 6.06 -9.93 -2.14
N GLY A 52 5.47 -10.10 -0.95
CA GLY A 52 6.08 -9.67 0.31
C GLY A 52 7.25 -10.54 0.74
N HIS A 53 7.99 -10.06 1.75
CA HIS A 53 9.21 -10.72 2.20
C HIS A 53 9.00 -11.95 3.11
N ASP A 54 7.79 -12.20 3.62
CA ASP A 54 7.50 -13.24 4.61
C ASP A 54 7.00 -14.54 3.94
N PHE A 55 7.93 -15.46 3.64
CA PHE A 55 7.60 -16.75 3.02
C PHE A 55 6.62 -17.59 3.85
N GLY A 56 5.59 -18.12 3.19
CA GLY A 56 4.61 -19.02 3.79
C GLY A 56 3.56 -18.33 4.67
N ARG A 57 3.56 -17.00 4.72
CA ARG A 57 2.54 -16.20 5.39
C ARG A 57 1.35 -15.98 4.46
N ALA A 58 0.14 -16.02 5.02
CA ALA A 58 -1.06 -15.57 4.30
C ALA A 58 -0.98 -14.07 4.01
N ASN A 59 -1.68 -13.59 2.97
CA ASN A 59 -1.72 -12.18 2.60
C ASN A 59 -0.34 -11.56 2.32
N ASN A 60 0.64 -12.34 1.85
CA ASN A 60 2.02 -11.89 1.66
C ASN A 60 2.18 -10.96 0.43
N VAL A 61 1.60 -9.77 0.53
CA VAL A 61 1.56 -8.74 -0.50
C VAL A 61 2.06 -7.42 0.09
N GLU A 62 2.97 -6.77 -0.63
CA GLU A 62 3.45 -5.43 -0.34
C GLU A 62 2.92 -4.44 -1.37
N GLY A 63 2.37 -3.34 -0.86
CA GLY A 63 1.97 -2.20 -1.64
C GLY A 63 3.10 -1.19 -1.74
N ARG A 64 3.34 -0.66 -2.94
CA ARG A 64 4.24 0.48 -3.15
C ARG A 64 3.55 1.58 -3.94
N LEU A 65 3.43 2.73 -3.30
CA LEU A 65 2.99 4.00 -3.85
C LEU A 65 4.20 4.87 -4.17
N LEU A 66 4.31 5.35 -5.39
CA LEU A 66 5.34 6.30 -5.82
C LEU A 66 4.65 7.56 -6.35
N PHE A 67 5.01 8.71 -5.78
CA PHE A 67 4.67 10.01 -6.32
C PHE A 67 5.89 10.63 -7.01
N VAL A 68 5.70 11.10 -8.24
CA VAL A 68 6.68 11.89 -8.99
C VAL A 68 6.02 13.16 -9.51
N GLY A 69 6.51 14.32 -9.07
CA GLY A 69 5.98 15.62 -9.49
C GLY A 69 7.00 16.74 -9.31
N GLY A 70 7.30 17.48 -10.38
CA GLY A 70 8.28 18.56 -10.35
C GLY A 70 9.66 18.07 -9.90
N GLU A 71 10.17 18.65 -8.82
CA GLU A 71 11.44 18.25 -8.17
C GLU A 71 11.22 17.32 -6.96
N GLN A 72 9.97 16.92 -6.69
CA GLN A 72 9.61 16.06 -5.56
C GLN A 72 9.42 14.61 -6.00
N THR A 73 9.93 13.70 -5.17
CA THR A 73 9.63 12.27 -5.25
C THR A 73 9.34 11.76 -3.85
N SER A 74 8.22 11.05 -3.68
CA SER A 74 7.83 10.43 -2.42
C SER A 74 7.50 8.97 -2.65
N THR A 75 7.84 8.10 -1.72
CA THR A 75 7.53 6.67 -1.81
C THR A 75 7.00 6.18 -0.48
N LEU A 76 5.88 5.45 -0.51
CA LEU A 76 5.35 4.72 0.62
C LEU A 76 5.33 3.23 0.26
N THR A 77 5.94 2.41 1.11
CA THR A 77 5.93 0.96 0.99
C THR A 77 5.44 0.36 2.30
N PHE A 78 4.51 -0.58 2.20
CA PHE A 78 3.83 -1.18 3.35
C PHE A 78 3.34 -2.57 3.00
N ARG A 79 3.15 -3.43 4.00
CA ARG A 79 2.42 -4.68 3.77
C ARG A 79 0.94 -4.37 3.64
N LEU A 80 0.28 -4.97 2.65
CA LEU A 80 -1.15 -4.73 2.42
C LEU A 80 -1.98 -5.12 3.65
N ASP A 81 -1.55 -6.16 4.37
CA ASP A 81 -2.20 -6.62 5.61
C ASP A 81 -2.10 -5.66 6.80
N GLN A 82 -1.23 -4.64 6.75
CA GLN A 82 -1.16 -3.58 7.77
C GLN A 82 -2.18 -2.45 7.55
N LEU A 83 -2.89 -2.45 6.44
CA LEU A 83 -3.84 -1.40 6.09
C LEU A 83 -5.17 -1.70 6.78
N ASP A 84 -5.50 -0.98 7.85
CA ASP A 84 -6.79 -1.07 8.55
C ASP A 84 -7.95 -0.48 7.71
N GLY A 85 -7.66 0.50 6.85
CA GLY A 85 -8.66 1.03 5.92
C GLY A 85 -8.10 1.95 4.86
N ALA A 86 -8.88 2.12 3.79
CA ALA A 86 -8.66 3.09 2.74
C ALA A 86 -9.96 3.83 2.45
N GLU A 87 -9.87 5.15 2.25
CA GLU A 87 -11.01 6.01 1.97
C GLU A 87 -10.68 6.96 0.82
N ASP A 88 -11.49 6.93 -0.23
CA ASP A 88 -11.44 7.90 -1.33
C ASP A 88 -12.39 9.07 -1.02
N THR A 89 -11.82 10.26 -0.85
CA THR A 89 -12.56 11.51 -0.60
C THR A 89 -12.80 12.33 -1.87
N GLY A 90 -12.43 11.80 -3.03
CA GLY A 90 -12.36 12.49 -4.32
C GLY A 90 -10.99 13.12 -4.52
N ASP A 91 -10.68 14.15 -3.74
CA ASP A 91 -9.42 14.90 -3.89
C ASP A 91 -8.22 14.20 -3.24
N GLU A 92 -8.47 13.45 -2.16
CA GLU A 92 -7.45 12.72 -1.42
C GLU A 92 -7.82 11.23 -1.26
N LEU A 93 -6.79 10.40 -1.22
CA LEU A 93 -6.88 9.02 -0.77
C LEU A 93 -6.24 8.91 0.61
N VAL A 94 -7.03 8.48 1.58
CA VAL A 94 -6.61 8.35 2.98
C VAL A 94 -6.40 6.88 3.32
N LEU A 95 -5.17 6.53 3.70
CA LEU A 95 -4.78 5.20 4.12
C LEU A 95 -4.56 5.19 5.64
N ARG A 96 -5.33 4.37 6.35
CA ARG A 96 -5.22 4.17 7.79
C ARG A 96 -4.54 2.84 8.04
N PHE A 97 -3.44 2.86 8.78
CA PHE A 97 -2.71 1.65 9.15
C PHE A 97 -3.10 1.18 10.54
N GLU A 98 -2.95 -0.12 10.78
CA GLU A 98 -3.08 -0.71 12.11
C GLU A 98 -2.21 0.02 13.14
N GLU A 99 -2.77 0.21 14.34
CA GLU A 99 -2.02 0.71 15.48
C GLU A 99 -1.00 -0.35 15.90
N GLU A 100 0.27 0.06 16.01
CA GLU A 100 1.34 -0.80 16.49
C GLU A 100 2.16 -0.01 17.50
N ASP A 101 2.39 -0.60 18.67
CA ASP A 101 3.16 -0.01 19.78
C ASP A 101 2.68 1.41 20.19
N GLY A 102 1.35 1.62 20.22
CA GLY A 102 0.76 2.91 20.57
C GLY A 102 0.92 3.98 19.48
N ILE A 103 1.32 3.60 18.26
CA ILE A 103 1.49 4.50 17.13
C ILE A 103 0.46 4.15 16.05
N ALA A 104 -0.53 5.02 15.91
CA ALA A 104 -1.42 5.02 14.75
C ALA A 104 -0.77 5.82 13.61
N LYS A 105 -0.92 5.34 12.37
CA LYS A 105 -0.31 5.94 11.19
C LYS A 105 -1.38 6.21 10.15
N LEU A 106 -1.30 7.37 9.51
CA LEU A 106 -2.22 7.78 8.47
C LEU A 106 -1.42 8.38 7.33
N ALA A 107 -1.63 7.89 6.11
CA ALA A 107 -1.06 8.46 4.91
C ALA A 107 -2.15 9.13 4.08
N ARG A 108 -1.94 10.40 3.72
CA ARG A 108 -2.84 11.16 2.84
C ARG A 108 -2.14 11.37 1.52
N LEU A 109 -2.74 10.82 0.48
CA LEU A 109 -2.28 11.00 -0.88
C LEU A 109 -3.15 12.08 -1.52
N SER A 110 -2.53 13.07 -2.13
CA SER A 110 -3.21 14.11 -2.90
C SER A 110 -2.61 14.22 -4.31
N ALA A 111 -3.17 15.09 -5.14
CA ALA A 111 -2.56 15.42 -6.44
C ALA A 111 -1.14 16.02 -6.32
N ASN A 112 -0.77 16.54 -5.15
CA ASN A 112 0.48 17.28 -4.94
C ASN A 112 1.56 16.48 -4.19
N GLY A 113 1.23 15.31 -3.67
CA GLY A 113 2.19 14.46 -2.97
C GLY A 113 1.58 13.68 -1.81
N LEU A 114 2.48 13.22 -0.95
CA LEU A 114 2.21 12.34 0.18
C LEU A 114 2.43 13.10 1.50
N ASP A 115 1.43 13.08 2.37
CA ASP A 115 1.58 13.44 3.77
C ASP A 115 1.49 12.18 4.64
N LEU A 116 2.39 12.06 5.63
CA LEU A 116 2.39 10.98 6.60
C LEU A 116 2.24 11.55 8.01
N GLU A 117 1.18 11.14 8.69
CA GLU A 117 0.85 11.56 10.05
C GLU A 117 1.05 10.38 11.01
N LEU A 118 1.79 10.63 12.10
CA LEU A 118 2.07 9.65 13.15
C LEU A 118 1.48 10.14 14.46
N PHE A 119 0.56 9.37 15.02
CA PHE A 119 -0.14 9.70 16.26
C PHE A 119 0.34 8.78 17.37
N HIS A 120 1.00 9.36 18.37
CA HIS A 120 1.37 8.62 19.58
C HIS A 120 0.22 8.66 20.59
N ILE A 121 -0.33 7.49 20.90
CA ILE A 121 -1.47 7.30 21.78
C ILE A 121 -0.93 7.01 23.18
N LEU A 122 -1.02 8.00 24.07
CA LEU A 122 -0.70 7.82 25.48
C LEU A 122 -1.89 7.16 26.19
N THR A 123 -1.81 5.86 26.42
CA THR A 123 -2.74 5.15 27.30
C THR A 123 -2.33 5.37 28.75
N TYR A 124 -2.97 6.34 29.41
CA TYR A 124 -2.88 6.47 30.87
C TYR A 124 -3.69 5.34 31.50
N THR A 125 -3.03 4.48 32.29
CA THR A 125 -3.67 3.47 33.15
C THR A 125 -3.95 4.05 34.52
#